data_AF-A0A6A6ME94-F1
#
_entry.id   AF-A0A6A6ME94-F1
#
_cell.length_a   1.000
_cell.length_b   1.000
_cell.length_c   1.000
_cell.angle_alpha   90.00
_cell.angle_beta   90.00
_cell.angle_gamma   90.00
#
_symmetry.space_group_name_H-M   'P 1'
#
loop_
_entity.id
_entity.type
_entity.pdbx_description
1 polymer ?
#
loop_
_entity_poly.entity_id
_entity_poly.type
_entity_poly.pdbx_seq_one_letter_code
_entity_poly.pdbx_strand_id
1 'polypeptide(L)'
;MTISGLNGFACRSHFALRLPIFHCVRKPRFGSVAAIETLDEPERIIDEKRHNLGGEVGRKYHKVPEWKKLNSKELGISTSMIARPTRKVLNGLRQRGYEVYLVGGCVRDLILKRIPKDFDIITSAELKEVARAFSRCEIVGKRFPICHVHVEGTIVEVSSFSTTGRKFSGDLSYDVQSPIDCDEKDYVRWRNCLQRDFTINGLMFDPYAKLVYDYMGGLEDIRKAKVKTMIPASTSFQDDCARILRAVRIAARLGFRFSRETAHFVKNFACTILRLDKGRLLMEMNYMLAYGSAEASLRLLWKFGLLEVLLPIQAAYFVHHGFRRRDKRTNMLLSLFSNLDKLLAPDRPCHSSLW
;
A
#
# COMPACT_ATOMS: atom_id res chain seq x y z
N MET A 1 19.65 -31.62 -50.05
CA MET A 1 19.78 -30.98 -51.38
C MET A 1 18.46 -30.27 -51.65
N THR A 2 18.34 -29.01 -51.22
CA THR A 2 18.50 -27.75 -52.01
C THR A 2 17.34 -27.50 -52.98
N ILE A 3 16.69 -26.32 -53.11
CA ILE A 3 16.80 -24.98 -52.51
C ILE A 3 15.51 -24.19 -52.90
N SER A 4 15.02 -23.36 -51.96
CA SER A 4 14.30 -22.05 -52.03
C SER A 4 13.19 -21.68 -53.03
N GLY A 5 12.21 -20.92 -52.50
CA GLY A 5 11.53 -19.83 -53.22
C GLY A 5 10.38 -19.19 -52.42
N LEU A 6 10.66 -18.12 -51.66
CA LEU A 6 9.71 -17.26 -50.94
C LEU A 6 9.06 -16.20 -51.86
N ASN A 7 7.79 -15.86 -51.59
CA ASN A 7 7.11 -14.55 -51.69
C ASN A 7 5.62 -14.82 -51.38
N GLY A 8 4.85 -14.11 -50.56
CA GLY A 8 4.87 -12.72 -50.13
C GLY A 8 3.42 -12.22 -50.25
N PHE A 9 2.60 -12.29 -49.19
CA PHE A 9 1.22 -11.79 -49.20
C PHE A 9 1.10 -10.58 -48.26
N ALA A 10 0.88 -9.41 -48.86
CA ALA A 10 0.43 -8.20 -48.20
C ALA A 10 -1.07 -8.01 -48.50
N CYS A 11 -1.90 -7.87 -47.48
CA CYS A 11 -3.30 -7.50 -47.64
C CYS A 11 -3.57 -6.24 -46.79
N ARG A 12 -3.80 -5.11 -47.47
CA ARG A 12 -4.26 -3.85 -46.87
C ARG A 12 -5.76 -3.95 -46.62
N SER A 13 -6.22 -3.53 -45.44
CA SER A 13 -7.63 -3.26 -45.18
C SER A 13 -7.84 -1.78 -44.88
N HIS A 14 -8.71 -1.18 -45.67
CA HIS A 14 -9.19 0.19 -45.58
C HIS A 14 -9.99 0.40 -44.29
N PHE A 15 -9.71 1.47 -43.54
CA PHE A 15 -10.61 1.99 -42.51
C PHE A 15 -11.18 3.33 -42.94
N ALA A 16 -12.51 3.37 -43.05
CA ALA A 16 -13.29 4.54 -43.39
C ALA A 16 -13.39 5.51 -42.20
N LEU A 17 -13.05 6.78 -42.43
CA LEU A 17 -13.27 7.89 -41.51
C LEU A 17 -14.76 8.24 -41.45
N ARG A 18 -15.36 8.16 -40.26
CA ARG A 18 -16.61 8.84 -39.92
C ARG A 18 -16.36 9.79 -38.75
N LEU A 19 -16.65 11.08 -38.96
CA LEU A 19 -16.85 12.07 -37.89
C LEU A 19 -18.22 11.89 -37.23
N PRO A 20 -18.36 12.29 -35.96
CA PRO A 20 -19.51 13.10 -35.55
C PRO A 20 -19.05 14.36 -34.78
N ILE A 21 -19.48 15.56 -35.20
CA ILE A 21 -20.67 16.31 -34.75
C ILE A 21 -20.56 16.81 -33.30
N PHE A 22 -20.52 18.15 -33.22
CA PHE A 22 -20.56 18.99 -32.03
C PHE A 22 -21.79 18.73 -31.14
N HIS A 23 -21.59 18.66 -29.81
CA HIS A 23 -22.56 19.21 -28.87
C HIS A 23 -21.98 19.59 -27.50
N CYS A 24 -22.28 20.83 -27.12
CA CYS A 24 -22.60 21.35 -25.79
C CYS A 24 -21.52 21.38 -24.70
N VAL A 25 -20.89 22.56 -24.59
CA VAL A 25 -20.09 23.00 -23.44
C VAL A 25 -20.97 23.10 -22.19
N ARG A 26 -20.79 22.18 -21.24
CA ARG A 26 -21.17 22.40 -19.83
C ARG A 26 -19.92 22.68 -19.02
N LYS A 27 -19.83 23.90 -18.49
CA LYS A 27 -18.79 24.34 -17.53
C LYS A 27 -18.73 23.38 -16.33
N PRO A 28 -17.58 22.79 -15.99
CA PRO A 28 -17.40 22.19 -14.69
C PRO A 28 -17.15 23.29 -13.65
N ARG A 29 -17.94 23.26 -12.57
CA ARG A 29 -17.73 24.08 -11.38
C ARG A 29 -16.43 23.64 -10.71
N PHE A 30 -15.54 24.59 -10.43
CA PHE A 30 -14.35 24.38 -9.62
C PHE A 30 -14.77 24.00 -8.20
N GLY A 31 -14.55 22.73 -7.83
CA GLY A 31 -14.50 22.32 -6.43
C GLY A 31 -13.14 22.73 -5.85
N SER A 32 -13.16 23.47 -4.76
CA SER A 32 -11.99 23.95 -4.03
C SER A 32 -11.07 22.79 -3.62
N VAL A 33 -9.91 22.69 -4.25
CA VAL A 33 -8.80 21.89 -3.74
C VAL A 33 -8.18 22.71 -2.61
N ALA A 34 -8.37 22.26 -1.37
CA ALA A 34 -7.65 22.81 -0.24
C ALA A 34 -6.15 22.55 -0.45
N ALA A 35 -5.42 23.60 -0.82
CA ALA A 35 -3.97 23.60 -0.83
C ALA A 35 -3.50 23.43 0.62
N ILE A 36 -3.00 22.25 0.95
CA ILE A 36 -2.23 22.05 2.18
C ILE A 36 -0.82 22.54 1.86
N GLU A 37 -0.50 23.74 2.29
CA GLU A 37 0.86 24.28 2.25
C GLU A 37 1.78 23.35 3.06
N THR A 38 2.68 22.67 2.33
CA THR A 38 3.70 21.81 2.93
C THR A 38 4.83 22.66 3.49
N LEU A 39 4.75 23.00 4.78
CA LEU A 39 5.90 23.54 5.52
C LEU A 39 6.86 22.38 5.85
N ASP A 40 8.01 22.39 5.18
CA ASP A 40 9.14 21.53 5.50
C ASP A 40 9.82 22.05 6.78
N GLU A 41 9.51 21.45 7.93
CA GLU A 41 10.33 21.59 9.14
C GLU A 41 11.78 21.14 8.86
N PRO A 42 12.81 21.95 9.15
CA PRO A 42 14.19 21.59 8.90
C PRO A 42 14.63 20.45 9.83
N GLU A 43 15.24 19.41 9.26
CA GLU A 43 15.90 18.33 10.00
C GLU A 43 17.14 18.90 10.71
N ARG A 44 17.16 18.84 12.05
CA ARG A 44 18.39 19.04 12.82
C ARG A 44 19.33 17.86 12.54
N ILE A 45 20.50 18.19 12.00
CA ILE A 45 21.62 17.27 11.76
C ILE A 45 22.07 16.73 13.13
N ILE A 46 22.05 15.41 13.30
CA ILE A 46 22.69 14.76 14.45
C ILE A 46 24.16 14.67 14.09
N ASP A 47 24.96 15.55 14.69
CA ASP A 47 26.42 15.55 14.58
C ASP A 47 26.98 14.41 15.44
N GLU A 48 27.68 13.46 14.83
CA GLU A 48 28.43 12.43 15.55
C GLU A 48 29.67 13.06 16.18
N LYS A 49 29.57 13.50 17.44
CA LYS A 49 30.73 13.71 18.31
C LYS A 49 30.77 12.69 19.43
N ARG A 50 31.83 11.88 19.41
CA ARG A 50 32.29 11.03 20.51
C ARG A 50 32.41 11.87 21.78
N HIS A 51 31.65 11.53 22.81
CA HIS A 51 32.00 11.81 24.20
C HIS A 51 31.61 10.61 25.06
N ASN A 52 32.62 9.96 25.62
CA ASN A 52 32.49 9.14 26.82
C ASN A 52 31.94 10.03 27.95
N LEU A 53 30.91 9.56 28.65
CA LEU A 53 30.66 9.76 30.08
C LEU A 53 29.42 8.92 30.45
N GLY A 54 29.56 8.10 31.49
CA GLY A 54 28.48 7.29 32.03
C GLY A 54 27.31 8.16 32.47
N GLY A 55 26.11 7.80 32.03
CA GLY A 55 24.85 8.40 32.42
C GLY A 55 23.74 7.45 32.03
N GLU A 56 22.93 7.05 33.01
CA GLU A 56 21.80 6.14 32.86
C GLU A 56 20.92 6.56 31.68
N VAL A 57 20.88 5.71 30.65
CA VAL A 57 19.97 5.89 29.52
C VAL A 57 18.58 5.52 30.00
N GLY A 58 17.84 6.52 30.48
CA GLY A 58 16.40 6.41 30.69
C GLY A 58 15.75 5.93 29.39
N ARG A 59 15.28 4.67 29.38
CA ARG A 59 14.46 4.11 28.31
C ARG A 59 13.28 5.07 28.11
N LYS A 60 13.24 5.78 26.98
CA LYS A 60 12.01 6.43 26.52
C LYS A 60 11.01 5.31 26.21
N TYR A 61 10.20 4.95 27.20
CA TYR A 61 9.05 4.08 27.00
C TYR A 61 8.20 4.70 25.89
N HIS A 62 8.18 4.07 24.72
CA HIS A 62 7.20 4.39 23.71
C HIS A 62 5.83 4.08 24.32
N LYS A 63 5.05 5.13 24.61
CA LYS A 63 3.69 4.98 25.13
C LYS A 63 2.92 4.05 24.19
N VAL A 64 2.57 2.86 24.68
CA VAL A 64 1.80 1.88 23.91
C VAL A 64 0.50 2.56 23.49
N PRO A 65 0.15 2.55 22.19
CA PRO A 65 -1.08 3.16 21.74
C PRO A 65 -2.27 2.46 22.39
N GLU A 66 -3.17 3.26 22.96
CA GLU A 66 -4.41 2.77 23.52
C GLU A 66 -5.28 2.17 22.42
N TRP A 67 -5.87 1.00 22.68
CA TRP A 67 -6.75 0.31 21.75
C TRP A 67 -8.05 1.07 21.58
N LYS A 68 -8.42 1.37 20.33
CA LYS A 68 -9.62 2.15 20.02
C LYS A 68 -10.60 1.33 19.18
N LYS A 69 -11.87 1.40 19.57
CA LYS A 69 -13.02 0.90 18.82
C LYS A 69 -13.90 2.09 18.48
N LEU A 70 -13.96 2.46 17.21
CA LEU A 70 -14.71 3.64 16.76
C LEU A 70 -15.89 3.25 15.89
N ASN A 71 -16.95 4.04 15.93
CA ASN A 71 -18.08 3.83 15.04
C ASN A 71 -17.69 4.19 13.60
N SER A 72 -17.99 3.29 12.66
CA SER A 72 -17.76 3.51 11.23
C SER A 72 -18.40 4.80 10.69
N LYS A 73 -19.55 5.22 11.23
CA LYS A 73 -20.21 6.48 10.87
C LYS A 73 -19.37 7.71 11.24
N GLU A 74 -18.72 7.71 12.40
CA GLU A 74 -17.84 8.80 12.84
C GLU A 74 -16.62 8.95 11.92
N LEU A 75 -16.18 7.84 11.32
CA LEU A 75 -15.10 7.80 10.35
C LEU A 75 -15.57 8.00 8.90
N GLY A 76 -16.86 8.26 8.68
CA GLY A 76 -17.44 8.46 7.36
C GLY A 76 -17.50 7.21 6.47
N ILE A 77 -17.33 6.02 7.06
CA ILE A 77 -17.39 4.75 6.34
C ILE A 77 -18.84 4.28 6.28
N SER A 78 -19.29 3.89 5.09
CA SER A 78 -20.61 3.31 4.87
C SER A 78 -20.52 2.02 4.06
N THR A 79 -21.44 1.09 4.32
CA THR A 79 -21.49 -0.22 3.63
C THR A 79 -21.71 -0.07 2.11
N SER A 80 -22.27 1.05 1.66
CA SER A 80 -22.43 1.36 0.22
C SER A 80 -21.09 1.52 -0.50
N MET A 81 -20.05 1.98 0.20
CA MET A 81 -18.69 2.14 -0.34
C MET A 81 -17.97 0.81 -0.60
N ILE A 82 -18.46 -0.30 -0.04
CA ILE A 82 -17.89 -1.63 -0.26
C ILE A 82 -18.38 -2.17 -1.60
N ALA A 83 -17.47 -2.68 -2.44
CA ALA A 83 -17.83 -3.24 -3.74
C ALA A 83 -18.84 -4.41 -3.61
N ARG A 84 -19.76 -4.53 -4.57
CA ARG A 84 -20.80 -5.58 -4.57
C ARG A 84 -20.21 -7.00 -4.48
N PRO A 85 -19.16 -7.38 -5.24
CA PRO A 85 -18.55 -8.70 -5.11
C PRO A 85 -18.03 -8.97 -3.70
N THR A 86 -17.34 -8.01 -3.09
CA THR A 86 -16.84 -8.09 -1.71
C THR A 86 -17.98 -8.26 -0.70
N ARG A 87 -19.09 -7.52 -0.84
CA ARG A 87 -20.27 -7.70 0.01
C ARG A 87 -20.87 -9.10 -0.08
N LYS A 88 -20.88 -9.73 -1.27
CA LYS A 88 -21.34 -11.12 -1.42
C LYS A 88 -20.47 -12.10 -0.64
N VAL A 89 -19.14 -11.95 -0.71
CA VAL A 89 -18.20 -12.79 0.04
C VAL A 89 -18.37 -12.59 1.55
N LEU A 90 -18.42 -11.33 2.00
CA LEU A 90 -18.67 -10.99 3.41
C LEU A 90 -19.98 -11.63 3.91
N ASN A 91 -21.08 -11.50 3.16
CA ASN A 91 -22.39 -12.04 3.54
C ASN A 91 -22.37 -13.57 3.55
N GLY A 92 -21.75 -14.20 2.56
CA GLY A 92 -21.67 -15.66 2.45
C GLY A 92 -20.90 -16.31 3.59
N LEU A 93 -19.81 -15.67 4.05
CA LEU A 93 -19.07 -16.12 5.23
C LEU A 93 -19.85 -15.85 6.52
N ARG A 94 -20.47 -14.67 6.63
CA ARG A 94 -21.22 -14.28 7.83
C ARG A 94 -22.43 -15.18 8.08
N GLN A 95 -23.16 -15.55 7.03
CA GLN A 95 -24.31 -16.46 7.10
C GLN A 95 -23.94 -17.85 7.64
N ARG A 96 -22.67 -18.25 7.51
CA ARG A 96 -22.14 -19.52 8.04
C ARG A 96 -21.61 -19.41 9.47
N GLY A 97 -21.78 -18.25 10.12
CA GLY A 97 -21.37 -18.01 11.50
C GLY A 97 -19.93 -17.51 11.67
N TYR A 98 -19.19 -17.30 10.58
CA TYR A 98 -17.82 -16.79 10.68
C TYR A 98 -17.77 -15.28 10.96
N GLU A 99 -16.71 -14.86 11.64
CA GLU A 99 -16.36 -13.45 11.80
C GLU A 99 -15.59 -12.99 10.58
N VAL A 100 -15.89 -11.80 10.06
CA VAL A 100 -15.23 -11.25 8.88
C VAL A 100 -14.92 -9.78 9.06
N TYR A 101 -13.76 -9.37 8.56
CA TYR A 101 -13.27 -8.01 8.67
C TYR A 101 -12.66 -7.58 7.34
N LEU A 102 -12.88 -6.33 6.96
CA LEU A 102 -12.07 -5.66 5.95
C LEU A 102 -10.80 -5.14 6.61
N VAL A 103 -9.66 -5.24 5.92
CA VAL A 103 -8.35 -4.94 6.51
C VAL A 103 -7.41 -4.26 5.51
N GLY A 104 -6.38 -3.62 6.02
CA GLY A 104 -5.29 -3.13 5.17
C GLY A 104 -5.60 -1.80 4.48
N GLY A 105 -5.16 -1.70 3.22
CA GLY A 105 -5.24 -0.46 2.43
C GLY A 105 -6.68 -0.01 2.19
N CYS A 106 -7.63 -0.94 2.08
CA CYS A 106 -9.02 -0.62 1.81
C CYS A 106 -9.67 0.17 2.94
N VAL A 107 -9.43 -0.21 4.20
CA VAL A 107 -9.99 0.49 5.38
C VAL A 107 -9.44 1.91 5.46
N ARG A 108 -8.12 2.06 5.27
CA ARG A 108 -7.45 3.38 5.22
C ARG A 108 -8.04 4.26 4.12
N ASP A 109 -8.22 3.71 2.92
CA ASP A 109 -8.72 4.47 1.78
C ASP A 109 -10.17 4.91 2.00
N LEU A 110 -11.00 4.04 2.57
CA LEU A 110 -12.38 4.38 2.97
C LEU A 110 -12.42 5.55 3.97
N ILE A 111 -11.56 5.52 5.00
CA ILE A 111 -11.45 6.62 5.99
C ILE A 111 -11.01 7.92 5.32
N LEU A 112 -10.08 7.84 4.37
CA LEU A 112 -9.61 8.98 3.57
C LEU A 112 -10.60 9.41 2.47
N LYS A 113 -11.76 8.76 2.36
CA LYS A 113 -12.76 8.98 1.29
C LYS A 113 -12.17 8.84 -0.12
N ARG A 114 -11.21 7.92 -0.26
CA ARG A 114 -10.58 7.55 -1.54
C ARG A 114 -11.10 6.20 -2.01
N ILE A 115 -10.98 5.94 -3.30
CA ILE A 115 -11.37 4.66 -3.90
C ILE A 115 -10.30 3.60 -3.54
N PRO A 116 -10.67 2.52 -2.84
CA PRO A 116 -9.77 1.40 -2.61
C PRO A 116 -9.37 0.74 -3.93
N LYS A 117 -8.12 0.29 -4.03
CA LYS A 117 -7.65 -0.51 -5.18
C LYS A 117 -8.29 -1.90 -5.17
N ASP A 118 -8.26 -2.52 -4.01
CA ASP A 118 -8.70 -3.88 -3.71
C ASP A 118 -9.39 -3.88 -2.34
N PHE A 119 -10.15 -4.94 -2.07
CA PHE A 119 -10.78 -5.18 -0.77
C PHE A 119 -10.32 -6.53 -0.22
N ASP A 120 -9.43 -6.47 0.77
CA ASP A 120 -8.95 -7.66 1.46
C ASP A 120 -9.87 -8.02 2.62
N ILE A 121 -10.28 -9.28 2.67
CA ILE A 121 -11.08 -9.83 3.77
C ILE A 121 -10.18 -10.71 4.64
N ILE A 122 -10.35 -10.61 5.95
CA ILE A 122 -9.88 -11.62 6.90
C ILE A 122 -11.06 -12.25 7.63
N THR A 123 -10.99 -13.55 7.88
CA THR A 123 -12.07 -14.32 8.50
C THR A 123 -11.56 -15.25 9.61
N SER A 124 -12.45 -15.60 10.53
CA SER A 124 -12.23 -16.68 11.51
C SER A 124 -12.28 -18.07 10.87
N ALA A 125 -12.85 -18.21 9.67
CA ALA A 125 -12.86 -19.46 8.93
C ALA A 125 -11.45 -19.90 8.53
N GLU A 126 -11.18 -21.20 8.53
CA GLU A 126 -10.00 -21.80 7.92
C GLU A 126 -10.07 -21.67 6.39
N LEU A 127 -8.93 -21.59 5.70
CA LEU A 127 -8.91 -21.44 4.23
C LEU A 127 -9.66 -22.57 3.51
N LYS A 128 -9.60 -23.80 4.04
CA LYS A 128 -10.35 -24.95 3.52
C LYS A 128 -11.86 -24.78 3.67
N GLU A 129 -12.32 -24.10 4.72
CA GLU A 129 -13.74 -23.81 4.93
C GLU A 129 -14.22 -22.70 4.01
N VAL A 130 -13.38 -21.67 3.79
CA VAL A 130 -13.63 -20.64 2.77
C VAL A 130 -13.76 -21.29 1.38
N ALA A 131 -12.84 -22.19 1.03
CA ALA A 131 -12.88 -22.91 -0.25
C ALA A 131 -14.15 -23.77 -0.40
N ARG A 132 -14.66 -24.37 0.68
CA ARG A 132 -15.94 -25.09 0.68
C ARG A 132 -17.16 -24.16 0.61
N ALA A 133 -17.04 -22.94 1.12
CA ALA A 133 -18.14 -21.99 1.17
C ALA A 133 -18.46 -21.37 -0.20
N PHE A 134 -17.50 -21.35 -1.14
CA PHE A 134 -17.64 -20.72 -2.45
C PHE A 134 -17.24 -21.67 -3.57
N SER A 135 -18.11 -21.86 -4.56
CA SER A 135 -17.89 -22.79 -5.67
C SER A 135 -16.68 -22.47 -6.55
N ARG A 136 -16.33 -21.18 -6.69
CA ARG A 136 -15.16 -20.71 -7.43
C ARG A 136 -14.17 -20.04 -6.48
N CYS A 137 -13.42 -20.87 -5.76
CA CYS A 137 -12.39 -20.43 -4.83
C CYS A 137 -11.11 -21.23 -5.03
N GLU A 138 -9.98 -20.54 -5.10
CA GLU A 138 -8.66 -21.15 -5.23
C GLU A 138 -7.78 -20.71 -4.06
N ILE A 139 -7.08 -21.65 -3.43
CA ILE A 139 -6.08 -21.32 -2.42
C ILE A 139 -4.75 -21.09 -3.16
N VAL A 140 -4.24 -19.87 -3.12
CA VAL A 140 -3.00 -19.47 -3.77
C VAL A 140 -1.92 -19.13 -2.75
N GLY A 141 -0.65 -19.27 -3.14
CA GLY A 141 0.49 -18.92 -2.31
C GLY A 141 0.97 -20.07 -1.42
N LYS A 142 2.25 -20.44 -1.57
CA LYS A 142 2.88 -21.48 -0.71
C LYS A 142 3.26 -20.94 0.66
N ARG A 143 3.88 -19.75 0.68
CA ARG A 143 4.36 -19.11 1.92
C ARG A 143 3.26 -18.37 2.66
N PHE A 144 2.37 -17.71 1.96
CA PHE A 144 1.25 -16.97 2.56
C PHE A 144 -0.02 -17.40 1.85
N PRO A 145 -0.61 -18.55 2.26
CA PRO A 145 -1.78 -19.05 1.57
C PRO A 145 -2.97 -18.11 1.81
N ILE A 146 -3.64 -17.73 0.74
CA ILE A 146 -4.86 -16.93 0.75
C ILE A 146 -5.87 -17.54 -0.22
N CYS A 147 -7.15 -17.28 -0.01
CA CYS A 147 -8.21 -17.69 -0.91
C CYS A 147 -8.49 -16.58 -1.92
N HIS A 148 -8.43 -16.90 -3.21
CA HIS A 148 -8.97 -16.09 -4.29
C HIS A 148 -10.40 -16.53 -4.58
N VAL A 149 -11.38 -15.74 -4.16
CA VAL A 149 -12.80 -16.02 -4.39
C VAL A 149 -13.25 -15.26 -5.64
N HIS A 150 -13.67 -15.98 -6.67
CA HIS A 150 -14.13 -15.38 -7.92
C HIS A 150 -15.63 -15.08 -7.85
N VAL A 151 -15.98 -13.79 -7.87
CA VAL A 151 -17.37 -13.31 -7.80
C VAL A 151 -17.57 -12.23 -8.86
N GLU A 152 -18.56 -12.45 -9.76
CA GLU A 152 -18.94 -11.46 -10.80
C GLU A 152 -17.75 -10.98 -11.65
N GLY A 153 -16.84 -11.90 -12.02
CA GLY A 153 -15.65 -11.58 -12.81
C GLY A 153 -14.54 -10.84 -12.05
N THR A 154 -14.73 -10.57 -10.76
CA THR A 154 -13.74 -9.95 -9.87
C THR A 154 -13.17 -11.00 -8.92
N ILE A 155 -11.90 -10.84 -8.53
CA ILE A 155 -11.25 -11.66 -7.51
C ILE A 155 -11.31 -10.91 -6.18
N VAL A 156 -11.80 -11.56 -5.13
CA VAL A 156 -11.78 -11.06 -3.76
C VAL A 156 -10.81 -11.92 -2.96
N GLU A 157 -9.82 -11.27 -2.35
CA GLU A 157 -8.83 -11.93 -1.50
C GLU A 157 -9.40 -12.17 -0.10
N VAL A 158 -9.34 -13.42 0.36
CA VAL A 158 -9.79 -13.83 1.69
C VAL A 158 -8.65 -14.54 2.41
N SER A 159 -8.26 -14.01 3.57
CA SER A 159 -7.25 -14.57 4.46
C SER A 159 -7.87 -15.08 5.75
N SER A 160 -7.18 -15.96 6.46
CA SER A 160 -7.64 -16.52 7.73
C SER A 160 -6.71 -16.12 8.88
N PHE A 161 -7.27 -15.83 10.06
CA PHE A 161 -6.49 -15.58 11.28
C PHE A 161 -5.55 -16.74 11.63
N SER A 162 -5.95 -17.99 11.35
CA SER A 162 -5.16 -19.18 11.65
C SER A 162 -3.86 -19.27 10.84
N THR A 163 -3.90 -18.77 9.61
CA THR A 163 -2.76 -18.79 8.68
C THR A 163 -1.70 -17.78 9.10
N THR A 164 -2.15 -16.65 9.65
CA THR A 164 -1.30 -15.59 10.18
C THR A 164 -0.64 -16.01 11.51
N GLY A 165 -1.34 -16.80 12.35
CA GLY A 165 -0.83 -17.26 13.64
C GLY A 165 0.26 -18.33 13.61
N ARG A 166 0.32 -19.17 12.57
CA ARG A 166 1.21 -20.36 12.53
C ARG A 166 2.69 -20.09 12.21
N LYS A 167 3.08 -18.86 11.86
CA LYS A 167 4.43 -18.59 11.30
C LYS A 167 5.36 -17.72 12.15
N PHE A 168 4.88 -17.15 13.25
CA PHE A 168 5.72 -16.40 14.18
C PHE A 168 5.75 -17.08 15.56
N SER A 169 5.97 -18.40 15.55
CA SER A 169 6.48 -19.15 16.71
C SER A 169 8.00 -18.96 16.89
N GLY A 170 8.53 -17.85 16.38
CA GLY A 170 9.79 -17.27 16.81
C GLY A 170 9.41 -16.00 17.55
N ASP A 171 9.50 -16.07 18.87
CA ASP A 171 9.55 -14.97 19.82
C ASP A 171 9.18 -13.60 19.24
N LEU A 172 7.88 -13.26 19.21
CA LEU A 172 7.45 -11.86 19.06
C LEU A 172 7.76 -11.14 20.38
N SER A 173 9.04 -11.11 20.77
CA SER A 173 9.60 -10.33 21.88
C SER A 173 9.77 -8.86 21.47
N TYR A 174 8.82 -8.34 20.70
CA TYR A 174 8.68 -6.90 20.56
C TYR A 174 7.87 -6.44 21.77
N ASP A 175 8.41 -5.47 22.49
CA ASP A 175 7.97 -4.88 23.76
C ASP A 175 6.58 -4.19 23.70
N VAL A 176 5.70 -4.63 22.79
CA VAL A 176 4.31 -4.21 22.66
C VAL A 176 3.48 -5.16 23.51
N GLN A 177 3.44 -4.89 24.81
CA GLN A 177 2.56 -5.61 25.72
C GLN A 177 1.10 -5.37 25.31
N SER A 178 0.32 -6.45 25.22
CA SER A 178 -1.14 -6.31 25.12
C SER A 178 -1.65 -5.65 26.41
N PRO A 179 -2.72 -4.84 26.34
CA PRO A 179 -3.40 -4.36 27.53
C PRO A 179 -3.80 -5.53 28.45
N ILE A 180 -3.75 -5.29 29.76
CA ILE A 180 -3.90 -6.30 30.82
C ILE A 180 -5.30 -6.97 30.79
N ASP A 181 -6.32 -6.30 30.25
CA ASP A 181 -7.71 -6.79 30.12
C ASP A 181 -8.13 -7.03 28.66
N CYS A 182 -7.43 -7.90 27.92
CA CYS A 182 -7.78 -8.20 26.53
C CYS A 182 -8.66 -9.46 26.38
N ASP A 183 -9.78 -9.32 25.66
CA ASP A 183 -10.58 -10.45 25.18
C ASP A 183 -9.78 -11.27 24.15
N GLU A 184 -10.00 -12.58 24.09
CA GLU A 184 -9.30 -13.50 23.17
C GLU A 184 -9.47 -13.04 21.72
N LYS A 185 -10.65 -12.54 21.36
CA LYS A 185 -10.92 -12.03 20.01
C LYS A 185 -10.11 -10.77 19.69
N ASP A 186 -10.01 -9.85 20.64
CA ASP A 186 -9.20 -8.65 20.46
C ASP A 186 -7.72 -8.99 20.37
N TYR A 187 -7.26 -9.98 21.14
CA TYR A 187 -5.89 -10.48 21.05
C TYR A 187 -5.56 -11.06 19.67
N VAL A 188 -6.47 -11.87 19.09
CA VAL A 188 -6.30 -12.42 17.73
C VAL A 188 -6.28 -11.32 16.67
N ARG A 189 -7.19 -10.34 16.75
CA ARG A 189 -7.22 -9.18 15.83
C ARG A 189 -5.95 -8.34 15.94
N TRP A 190 -5.52 -8.01 17.16
CA TRP A 190 -4.30 -7.26 17.42
C TRP A 190 -3.06 -7.98 16.88
N ARG A 191 -2.92 -9.28 17.15
CA ARG A 191 -1.80 -10.09 16.65
C ARG A 191 -1.77 -10.10 15.11
N ASN A 192 -2.92 -10.13 14.44
CA ASN A 192 -2.96 -9.99 12.98
C ASN A 192 -2.44 -8.62 12.52
N CYS A 193 -2.80 -7.55 13.23
CA CYS A 193 -2.36 -6.19 12.90
C CYS A 193 -0.83 -6.05 13.01
N LEU A 194 -0.19 -6.63 14.04
CA LEU A 194 1.26 -6.56 14.22
C LEU A 194 2.08 -7.10 13.05
N GLN A 195 1.55 -8.08 12.32
CA GLN A 195 2.27 -8.70 11.20
C GLN A 195 2.22 -7.86 9.92
N ARG A 196 1.47 -6.76 9.92
CA ARG A 196 1.35 -5.85 8.77
C ARG A 196 2.54 -4.92 8.66
N ASP A 197 2.62 -4.23 7.54
CA ASP A 197 3.75 -3.37 7.21
C ASP A 197 3.70 -2.02 7.95
N PHE A 198 2.57 -1.32 7.88
CA PHE A 198 2.41 0.05 8.38
C PHE A 198 1.19 0.20 9.29
N THR A 199 1.29 1.10 10.27
CA THR A 199 0.21 1.42 11.23
C THR A 199 -1.09 1.79 10.54
N ILE A 200 -1.01 2.61 9.49
CA ILE A 200 -2.18 3.04 8.70
C ILE A 200 -2.85 1.89 7.93
N ASN A 201 -2.14 0.79 7.67
CA ASN A 201 -2.70 -0.43 7.07
C ASN A 201 -3.09 -1.45 8.16
N GLY A 202 -2.94 -1.10 9.44
CA GLY A 202 -3.28 -1.88 10.61
C GLY A 202 -4.73 -1.84 11.04
N LEU A 203 -5.56 -1.12 10.30
CA LEU A 203 -6.94 -0.89 10.67
C LEU A 203 -7.79 -2.09 10.22
N MET A 204 -8.72 -2.50 11.09
CA MET A 204 -9.70 -3.54 10.79
C MET A 204 -11.10 -2.95 10.87
N PHE A 205 -11.97 -3.29 9.92
CA PHE A 205 -13.34 -2.81 9.88
C PHE A 205 -14.31 -3.99 9.84
N ASP A 206 -15.22 -4.04 10.83
CA ASP A 206 -16.37 -4.94 10.83
C ASP A 206 -17.60 -4.22 10.25
N PRO A 207 -18.06 -4.59 9.04
CA PRO A 207 -19.20 -3.95 8.39
C PRO A 207 -20.55 -4.27 9.04
N TYR A 208 -20.63 -5.32 9.88
CA TYR A 208 -21.85 -5.74 10.56
C TYR A 208 -21.98 -5.10 11.93
N ALA A 209 -20.90 -5.14 12.73
CA ALA A 209 -20.83 -4.41 14.00
C ALA A 209 -20.73 -2.89 13.79
N LYS A 210 -20.37 -2.44 12.58
CA LYS A 210 -20.13 -1.03 12.22
C LYS A 210 -19.01 -0.41 13.03
N LEU A 211 -18.00 -1.22 13.36
CA LEU A 211 -16.85 -0.84 14.20
C LEU A 211 -15.54 -0.89 13.42
N VAL A 212 -14.71 0.12 13.63
CA VAL A 212 -13.31 0.12 13.19
C VAL A 212 -12.41 -0.05 14.40
N TYR A 213 -11.52 -1.03 14.32
CA TYR A 213 -10.53 -1.35 15.34
C TYR A 213 -9.19 -0.74 14.95
N ASP A 214 -8.62 0.04 15.87
CA ASP A 214 -7.28 0.60 15.78
C ASP A 214 -6.49 0.23 17.04
N TYR A 215 -5.61 -0.75 16.90
CA TYR A 215 -4.77 -1.23 18.00
C TYR A 215 -3.38 -0.59 18.04
N MET A 216 -2.97 0.09 16.96
CA MET A 216 -1.57 0.53 16.75
C MET A 216 -1.43 2.05 16.53
N GLY A 217 -2.52 2.80 16.62
CA GLY A 217 -2.53 4.25 16.39
C GLY A 217 -2.55 4.64 14.91
N GLY A 218 -3.05 3.75 14.04
CA GLY A 218 -3.14 4.00 12.60
C GLY A 218 -4.00 5.23 12.26
N LEU A 219 -5.04 5.52 13.03
CA LEU A 219 -5.88 6.70 12.84
C LEU A 219 -5.13 8.00 13.15
N GLU A 220 -4.26 7.99 14.14
CA GLU A 220 -3.44 9.15 14.48
C GLU A 220 -2.39 9.42 13.39
N ASP A 221 -1.77 8.36 12.86
CA ASP A 221 -0.83 8.47 11.76
C ASP A 221 -1.52 8.93 10.45
N ILE A 222 -2.75 8.49 10.19
CA ILE A 222 -3.58 9.03 9.09
C ILE A 222 -3.81 10.54 9.28
N ARG A 223 -4.23 10.98 10.47
CA ARG A 223 -4.45 12.41 10.77
C ARG A 223 -3.18 13.24 10.62
N LYS A 224 -2.03 12.69 11.01
CA LYS A 224 -0.72 13.34 10.89
C LYS A 224 -0.11 13.20 9.49
N ALA A 225 -0.79 12.54 8.55
CA ALA A 225 -0.29 12.20 7.22
C ALA A 225 1.11 11.55 7.25
N LYS A 226 1.28 10.54 8.14
CA LYS A 226 2.54 9.85 8.37
C LYS A 226 2.49 8.38 7.99
N VAL A 227 3.54 7.91 7.31
CA VAL A 227 3.81 6.49 7.10
C VAL A 227 4.81 6.04 8.17
N LYS A 228 4.35 5.15 9.04
CA LYS A 228 5.11 4.55 10.14
C LYS A 228 4.95 3.03 10.09
N THR A 229 6.05 2.30 10.30
CA THR A 229 6.06 0.84 10.36
C THR A 229 5.35 0.32 11.61
N MET A 230 4.80 -0.90 11.55
CA MET A 230 4.14 -1.54 12.70
C MET A 230 5.09 -1.81 13.86
N ILE A 231 6.24 -2.40 13.52
CA ILE A 231 7.37 -2.66 14.41
C ILE A 231 8.52 -1.70 14.05
N PRO A 232 9.61 -1.64 14.85
CA PRO A 232 10.78 -0.81 14.52
C PRO A 232 11.23 -0.99 13.06
N ALA A 233 11.51 0.11 12.38
CA ALA A 233 11.71 0.12 10.93
C ALA A 233 12.96 -0.67 10.51
N SER A 234 13.99 -0.70 11.37
CA SER A 234 15.17 -1.56 11.22
C SER A 234 14.77 -3.03 11.01
N THR A 235 14.00 -3.58 11.94
CA THR A 235 13.62 -4.99 11.90
C THR A 235 12.59 -5.25 10.82
N SER A 236 11.60 -4.36 10.68
CA SER A 236 10.55 -4.48 9.66
C SER A 236 11.11 -4.64 8.24
N PHE A 237 12.14 -3.86 7.90
CA PHE A 237 12.77 -3.90 6.59
C PHE A 237 13.81 -5.01 6.41
N GLN A 238 14.38 -5.53 7.50
CA GLN A 238 15.22 -6.73 7.45
C GLN A 238 14.38 -7.98 7.19
N ASP A 239 13.21 -8.07 7.82
CA ASP A 239 12.26 -9.18 7.63
C ASP A 239 11.73 -9.23 6.20
N ASP A 240 11.30 -8.09 5.66
CA ASP A 240 10.83 -7.95 4.29
C ASP A 240 11.25 -6.60 3.68
N CYS A 241 12.33 -6.62 2.89
CA CYS A 241 12.83 -5.43 2.22
C CYS A 241 11.87 -4.87 1.15
N ALA A 242 10.86 -5.63 0.69
CA ALA A 242 9.81 -5.09 -0.18
C ALA A 242 8.98 -4.01 0.53
N ARG A 243 8.95 -4.02 1.88
CA ARG A 243 8.29 -2.96 2.66
C ARG A 243 8.91 -1.58 2.42
N ILE A 244 10.19 -1.47 2.02
CA ILE A 244 10.80 -0.19 1.65
C ILE A 244 10.10 0.41 0.42
N LEU A 245 9.93 -0.40 -0.63
CA LEU A 245 9.22 0.04 -1.85
C LEU A 245 7.74 0.30 -1.56
N ARG A 246 7.10 -0.54 -0.75
CA ARG A 246 5.71 -0.30 -0.33
C ARG A 246 5.56 1.00 0.45
N ALA A 247 6.53 1.36 1.30
CA ALA A 247 6.53 2.63 2.02
C ALA A 247 6.54 3.81 1.05
N VAL A 248 7.45 3.78 0.07
CA VAL A 248 7.56 4.79 -1.00
C VAL A 248 6.26 4.91 -1.78
N ARG A 249 5.71 3.78 -2.23
CA ARG A 249 4.45 3.73 -2.97
C ARG A 249 3.30 4.37 -2.16
N ILE A 250 3.16 3.98 -0.89
CA ILE A 250 2.08 4.48 -0.03
C ILE A 250 2.25 5.98 0.23
N ALA A 251 3.47 6.42 0.55
CA ALA A 251 3.78 7.83 0.77
C ALA A 251 3.49 8.68 -0.48
N ALA A 252 3.93 8.22 -1.66
CA ALA A 252 3.67 8.89 -2.94
C ALA A 252 2.17 8.98 -3.23
N ARG A 253 1.45 7.86 -3.15
CA ARG A 253 0.02 7.81 -3.50
C ARG A 253 -0.85 8.64 -2.56
N LEU A 254 -0.53 8.64 -1.26
CA LEU A 254 -1.32 9.35 -0.26
C LEU A 254 -0.87 10.81 -0.06
N GLY A 255 0.33 11.17 -0.49
CA GLY A 255 0.97 12.44 -0.14
C GLY A 255 1.44 12.49 1.31
N PHE A 256 1.73 11.33 1.91
CA PHE A 256 2.15 11.24 3.31
C PHE A 256 3.67 11.37 3.45
N ARG A 257 4.12 11.86 4.60
CA ARG A 257 5.55 11.91 4.96
C ARG A 257 5.95 10.66 5.73
N PHE A 258 7.21 10.25 5.66
CA PHE A 258 7.70 9.20 6.54
C PHE A 258 7.86 9.71 7.98
N SER A 259 7.67 8.83 8.96
CA SER A 259 8.20 9.05 10.30
C SER A 259 9.73 9.21 10.25
N ARG A 260 10.35 9.87 11.23
CA ARG A 260 11.81 10.09 11.24
C ARG A 260 12.59 8.78 11.18
N GLU A 261 12.17 7.80 11.96
CA GLU A 261 12.75 6.45 12.00
C GLU A 261 12.57 5.75 10.65
N THR A 262 11.35 5.73 10.11
CA THR A 262 11.07 5.11 8.80
C THR A 262 11.91 5.75 7.70
N ALA A 263 12.03 7.09 7.66
CA ALA A 263 12.84 7.80 6.68
C ALA A 263 14.33 7.42 6.76
N HIS A 264 14.86 7.32 7.99
CA HIS A 264 16.24 6.94 8.24
C HIS A 264 16.55 5.55 7.69
N PHE A 265 15.71 4.55 8.01
CA PHE A 265 15.94 3.18 7.56
C PHE A 265 15.60 2.95 6.08
N VAL A 266 14.63 3.68 5.50
CA VAL A 266 14.40 3.65 4.05
C VAL A 266 15.66 4.08 3.28
N LYS A 267 16.36 5.12 3.75
CA LYS A 267 17.62 5.56 3.14
C LYS A 267 18.74 4.54 3.34
N ASN A 268 18.96 4.12 4.59
CA ASN A 268 20.13 3.30 4.93
C ASN A 268 20.03 1.88 4.36
N PHE A 269 18.81 1.34 4.23
CA PHE A 269 18.60 0.00 3.67
C PHE A 269 18.21 0.02 2.20
N ALA A 270 18.36 1.15 1.49
CA ALA A 270 17.98 1.28 0.09
C ALA A 270 18.60 0.18 -0.81
N CYS A 271 19.87 -0.18 -0.61
CA CYS A 271 20.54 -1.22 -1.40
C CYS A 271 20.00 -2.64 -1.13
N THR A 272 19.36 -2.89 0.03
CA THR A 272 18.85 -4.22 0.39
C THR A 272 17.72 -4.70 -0.53
N ILE A 273 17.06 -3.77 -1.23
CA ILE A 273 15.99 -4.11 -2.19
C ILE A 273 16.51 -5.01 -3.33
N LEU A 274 17.81 -5.01 -3.61
CA LEU A 274 18.43 -5.91 -4.61
C LEU A 274 18.35 -7.39 -4.22
N ARG A 275 18.02 -7.70 -2.95
CA ARG A 275 17.76 -9.07 -2.48
C ARG A 275 16.39 -9.58 -2.93
N LEU A 276 15.49 -8.71 -3.39
CA LEU A 276 14.17 -9.10 -3.87
C LEU A 276 14.29 -9.81 -5.22
N ASP A 277 13.40 -10.76 -5.45
CA ASP A 277 13.26 -11.35 -6.78
C ASP A 277 12.76 -10.30 -7.79
N LYS A 278 13.15 -10.48 -9.05
CA LYS A 278 12.80 -9.54 -10.13
C LYS A 278 11.28 -9.35 -10.28
N GLY A 279 10.49 -10.39 -10.03
CA GLY A 279 9.03 -10.34 -10.11
C GLY A 279 8.45 -9.40 -9.05
N ARG A 280 8.94 -9.49 -7.80
CA ARG A 280 8.52 -8.61 -6.72
C ARG A 280 8.93 -7.16 -6.93
N LEU A 281 10.14 -6.92 -7.43
CA LEU A 281 10.61 -5.58 -7.81
C LEU A 281 9.71 -4.96 -8.88
N LEU A 282 9.46 -5.70 -9.96
CA LEU A 282 8.62 -5.25 -11.06
C LEU A 282 7.19 -4.97 -10.60
N MET A 283 6.64 -5.82 -9.73
CA MET A 283 5.31 -5.63 -9.17
C MET A 283 5.20 -4.30 -8.39
N GLU A 284 6.16 -3.99 -7.51
CA GLU A 284 6.14 -2.72 -6.76
C GLU A 284 6.36 -1.50 -7.66
N MET A 285 7.23 -1.61 -8.68
CA MET A 285 7.42 -0.55 -9.68
C MET A 285 6.14 -0.30 -10.49
N ASN A 286 5.46 -1.35 -10.95
CA ASN A 286 4.18 -1.24 -11.65
C ASN A 286 3.12 -0.57 -10.76
N TYR A 287 3.08 -0.89 -9.48
CA TYR A 287 2.15 -0.23 -8.58
C TYR A 287 2.45 1.26 -8.36
N MET A 288 3.72 1.68 -8.38
CA MET A 288 4.10 3.08 -8.28
C MET A 288 3.69 3.88 -9.53
N LEU A 289 3.87 3.29 -10.71
CA LEU A 289 3.73 3.96 -11.99
C LEU A 289 2.30 3.88 -12.57
N ALA A 290 1.54 2.84 -12.26
CA ALA A 290 0.24 2.62 -12.90
C ALA A 290 -0.95 3.36 -12.29
N TYR A 291 -0.81 3.82 -11.04
CA TYR A 291 -1.93 4.14 -10.15
C TYR A 291 -2.06 5.64 -9.84
N GLY A 292 -1.56 6.51 -10.71
CA GLY A 292 -1.70 7.96 -10.58
C GLY A 292 -0.78 8.59 -9.52
N SER A 293 0.41 8.02 -9.31
CA SER A 293 1.40 8.52 -8.36
C SER A 293 2.84 8.35 -8.86
N ALA A 294 3.05 8.24 -10.16
CA ALA A 294 4.31 7.93 -10.78
C ALA A 294 5.36 9.04 -10.54
N GLU A 295 4.98 10.31 -10.73
CA GLU A 295 5.88 11.44 -10.52
C GLU A 295 6.32 11.51 -9.05
N ALA A 296 5.35 11.44 -8.13
CA ALA A 296 5.60 11.48 -6.70
C ALA A 296 6.47 10.29 -6.24
N SER A 297 6.24 9.10 -6.81
CA SER A 297 7.05 7.91 -6.54
C SER A 297 8.49 8.09 -6.98
N LEU A 298 8.73 8.57 -8.21
CA LEU A 298 10.08 8.84 -8.71
C LEU A 298 10.81 9.89 -7.88
N ARG A 299 10.13 10.94 -7.45
CA ARG A 299 10.73 11.95 -6.55
C ARG A 299 11.13 11.36 -5.21
N LEU A 300 10.32 10.48 -4.62
CA LEU A 300 10.68 9.80 -3.38
C LEU A 300 11.82 8.79 -3.59
N LEU A 301 11.80 8.01 -4.67
CA LEU A 301 12.91 7.12 -5.02
C LEU A 301 14.22 7.91 -5.16
N TRP A 302 14.19 9.09 -5.79
CA TRP A 302 15.36 9.97 -5.90
C TRP A 302 15.80 10.54 -4.55
N LYS A 303 14.85 11.03 -3.76
CA LYS A 303 15.10 11.60 -2.43
C LYS A 303 15.85 10.63 -1.50
N PHE A 304 15.47 9.35 -1.54
CA PHE A 304 16.02 8.32 -0.67
C PHE A 304 17.16 7.50 -1.32
N GLY A 305 17.54 7.77 -2.57
CA GLY A 305 18.63 7.06 -3.25
C GLY A 305 18.25 5.69 -3.81
N LEU A 306 16.96 5.35 -3.83
CA LEU A 306 16.45 4.10 -4.39
C LEU A 306 16.46 4.14 -5.93
N LEU A 307 16.38 5.34 -6.53
CA LEU A 307 16.38 5.49 -7.99
C LEU A 307 17.70 5.02 -8.61
N GLU A 308 18.83 5.25 -7.95
CA GLU A 308 20.16 4.82 -8.40
C GLU A 308 20.26 3.30 -8.51
N VAL A 309 19.51 2.59 -7.65
CA VAL A 309 19.50 1.13 -7.58
C VAL A 309 18.53 0.53 -8.61
N LEU A 310 17.34 1.13 -8.74
CA LEU A 310 16.26 0.57 -9.58
C LEU A 310 16.31 1.03 -11.03
N LEU A 311 16.67 2.29 -11.25
CA LEU A 311 16.61 2.99 -12.54
C LEU A 311 17.92 3.79 -12.75
N PRO A 312 19.08 3.11 -12.84
CA PRO A 312 20.39 3.75 -12.82
C PRO A 312 20.60 4.74 -13.97
N ILE A 313 20.03 4.46 -15.15
CA ILE A 313 20.10 5.36 -16.32
C ILE A 313 19.37 6.68 -16.04
N GLN A 314 18.17 6.61 -15.46
CA GLN A 314 17.38 7.77 -15.09
C GLN A 314 18.03 8.55 -13.93
N ALA A 315 18.64 7.85 -12.98
CA ALA A 315 19.41 8.49 -11.91
C ALA A 315 20.63 9.24 -12.45
N ALA A 316 21.39 8.64 -13.39
CA ALA A 316 22.52 9.29 -14.05
C ALA A 316 22.08 10.55 -14.83
N TYR A 317 20.93 10.48 -15.52
CA TYR A 317 20.32 11.64 -16.17
C TYR A 317 20.00 12.76 -15.16
N PHE A 318 19.44 12.43 -13.98
CA PHE A 318 19.15 13.43 -12.94
C PHE A 318 20.44 14.11 -12.46
N VAL A 319 21.49 13.33 -12.19
CA VAL A 319 22.80 13.87 -11.76
C VAL A 319 23.41 14.77 -12.84
N HIS A 320 23.43 14.33 -14.10
CA HIS A 320 24.00 15.09 -15.21
C HIS A 320 23.33 16.46 -15.41
N HIS A 321 22.01 16.53 -15.22
CA HIS A 321 21.25 17.78 -15.29
C HIS A 321 21.22 18.56 -13.95
N GLY A 322 22.03 18.15 -12.97
CA GLY A 322 22.19 18.82 -11.69
C GLY A 322 20.97 18.75 -10.77
N PHE A 323 20.07 17.78 -10.95
CA PHE A 323 18.92 17.57 -10.05
C PHE A 323 19.41 17.13 -8.68
N ARG A 324 19.13 17.91 -7.64
CA ARG A 324 19.44 17.53 -6.25
C ARG A 324 18.38 16.53 -5.73
N ARG A 325 18.70 15.73 -4.73
CA ARG A 325 17.77 14.72 -4.17
C ARG A 325 16.46 15.30 -3.61
N ARG A 326 16.45 16.55 -3.16
CA ARG A 326 15.27 17.27 -2.65
C ARG A 326 14.76 18.33 -3.61
N ASP A 327 15.10 18.20 -4.88
CA ASP A 327 14.77 19.20 -5.89
C ASP A 327 13.28 19.15 -6.26
N LYS A 328 12.69 20.34 -6.35
CA LYS A 328 11.29 20.54 -6.77
C LYS A 328 11.18 20.89 -8.26
N ARG A 329 12.30 21.09 -8.95
CA ARG A 329 12.33 21.28 -10.41
C ARG A 329 11.68 20.09 -11.13
N THR A 330 11.26 20.34 -12.36
CA THR A 330 10.70 19.33 -13.26
C THR A 330 11.61 19.13 -14.47
N ASN A 331 11.51 17.96 -15.10
CA ASN A 331 12.10 17.65 -16.40
C ASN A 331 11.03 16.98 -17.28
N MET A 332 11.39 16.60 -18.50
CA MET A 332 10.45 15.98 -19.43
C MET A 332 9.85 14.69 -18.86
N LEU A 333 10.66 13.85 -18.21
CA LEU A 333 10.21 12.59 -17.60
C LEU A 333 9.20 12.82 -16.47
N LEU A 334 9.52 13.71 -15.53
CA LEU A 334 8.63 14.06 -14.42
C LEU A 334 7.35 14.74 -14.93
N SER A 335 7.44 15.57 -15.96
CA SER A 335 6.27 16.22 -16.57
C SER A 335 5.36 15.23 -17.29
N LEU A 336 5.93 14.23 -17.98
CA LEU A 336 5.19 13.12 -18.57
C LEU A 336 4.40 12.38 -17.50
N PHE A 337 5.07 11.92 -16.44
CA PHE A 337 4.41 11.20 -15.36
C PHE A 337 3.39 12.06 -14.60
N SER A 338 3.66 13.35 -14.39
CA SER A 338 2.71 14.29 -13.78
C SER A 338 1.42 14.42 -14.59
N ASN A 339 1.52 14.38 -15.92
CA ASN A 339 0.35 14.44 -16.80
C ASN A 339 -0.38 13.10 -16.89
N LEU A 340 0.36 11.98 -16.92
CA LEU A 340 -0.24 10.65 -16.82
C LEU A 340 -0.99 10.49 -15.50
N ASP A 341 -0.41 10.96 -14.39
CA ASP A 341 -1.00 10.83 -13.06
C ASP A 341 -2.38 11.49 -12.94
N LYS A 342 -2.68 12.50 -13.77
CA LYS A 342 -4.01 13.15 -13.83
C LYS A 342 -5.08 12.29 -14.50
N LEU A 343 -4.67 11.31 -15.32
CA LEU A 343 -5.57 10.44 -16.09
C LEU A 343 -5.78 9.08 -15.43
N LEU A 344 -4.93 8.74 -14.47
CA LEU A 344 -4.86 7.43 -13.83
C LEU A 344 -5.39 7.48 -12.41
N ALA A 345 -5.98 6.38 -11.97
CA ALA A 345 -6.55 6.24 -10.63
C ALA A 345 -6.55 4.76 -10.21
N PRO A 346 -6.81 4.44 -8.93
CA PRO A 346 -6.88 3.05 -8.49
C PRO A 346 -7.90 2.16 -9.21
N ASP A 347 -9.02 2.74 -9.64
CA ASP A 347 -10.07 2.12 -10.45
C ASP A 347 -9.82 2.24 -11.97
N ARG A 348 -8.79 2.99 -12.36
CA ARG A 348 -8.37 3.20 -13.76
C ARG A 348 -6.84 3.17 -13.87
N PRO A 349 -6.20 2.01 -13.60
CA PRO A 349 -4.77 1.89 -13.78
C PRO A 349 -4.41 1.80 -15.27
N CYS A 350 -3.23 2.25 -15.65
CA CYS A 350 -2.69 1.97 -16.97
C CYS A 350 -2.06 0.58 -17.05
N HIS A 351 -1.93 0.06 -18.27
CA HIS A 351 -1.27 -1.21 -18.52
C HIS A 351 0.24 -1.09 -18.33
N SER A 352 0.88 -2.12 -17.77
CA SER A 352 2.31 -2.11 -17.45
C SER A 352 3.26 -2.01 -18.64
N SER A 353 2.75 -2.09 -19.87
CA SER A 353 3.54 -1.90 -21.09
C SER A 353 3.79 -0.42 -21.42
N LEU A 354 3.23 0.51 -20.64
CA LEU A 354 3.30 1.95 -20.91
C LEU A 354 4.53 2.64 -20.31
N TRP A 355 5.32 1.97 -19.46
CA TRP A 355 6.54 2.53 -18.85
C TRP A 355 7.69 1.54 -18.85
#